data_AF-A0A6A6WTG6-F1
#
_entry.id   AF-A0A6A6WTG6-F1
#
_cell.length_a   1.000
_cell.length_b   1.000
_cell.length_c   1.000
_cell.angle_alpha   90.00
_cell.angle_beta   90.00
_cell.angle_gamma   90.00
#
_symmetry.space_group_name_H-M   'P 1'
#
loop_
_entity.id
_entity.type
_entity.pdbx_description
1 polymer ?
#
loop_
_entity_poly.entity_id
_entity_poly.type
_entity_poly.pdbx_seq_one_letter_code
_entity_poly.pdbx_strand_id
1 'polypeptide(L)'
;MASLPTSIPRFLLPRGYLLLRPQTRQLLQLQFPLTAIRHASSRPKTLSEQFQKRAPPVIPQPDKYRPPSHGKRTSRSETSMKSYGPKLTAAQKEEMRTKKYPNMMSPEGTFTHWFFNNKVIHLWITMGILVTLAIAAWYMDFMSKTIYSELIPTRKDFYMHPIQSTGRFIEVYKMHIAHTTAEAQDRRLKKMEDTEKRKEYRLQRIREAEEKGEEYVEDPRYYVGEDGVRRRRVKRWFGIWE
;
A
#
# COMPACT_ATOMS: atom_id res chain seq x y z
N MET A 1 66.85 -24.44 2.65
CA MET A 1 65.90 -23.88 1.66
C MET A 1 64.55 -23.73 2.36
N ALA A 2 64.29 -22.58 2.97
CA ALA A 2 63.03 -22.31 3.67
C ALA A 2 62.00 -21.76 2.68
N SER A 3 60.90 -22.49 2.47
CA SER A 3 59.78 -22.08 1.62
C SER A 3 58.89 -21.07 2.34
N LEU A 4 58.64 -19.93 1.71
CA LEU A 4 57.72 -18.89 2.19
C LEU A 4 56.27 -19.39 2.21
N PRO A 5 55.42 -18.96 3.16
CA PRO A 5 54.01 -19.33 3.19
C PRO A 5 53.25 -18.68 2.03
N THR A 6 52.57 -19.50 1.23
CA THR A 6 51.69 -19.08 0.15
C THR A 6 50.42 -18.45 0.74
N SER A 7 50.21 -17.16 0.44
CA SER A 7 49.02 -16.41 0.84
C SER A 7 47.78 -16.96 0.13
N ILE A 8 46.83 -17.50 0.90
CA ILE A 8 45.57 -18.03 0.37
C ILE A 8 44.75 -16.86 -0.21
N PRO A 9 44.34 -16.91 -1.48
CA PRO A 9 43.61 -15.81 -2.08
C PRO A 9 42.19 -15.68 -1.50
N ARG A 10 41.80 -14.43 -1.23
CA ARG A 10 40.60 -14.01 -0.47
C ARG A 10 39.25 -14.51 -0.99
N PHE A 11 39.18 -15.05 -2.20
CA PHE A 11 37.95 -15.60 -2.79
C PHE A 11 37.69 -17.06 -2.41
N LEU A 12 38.69 -17.77 -1.86
CA LEU A 12 38.54 -19.14 -1.34
C LEU A 12 38.06 -19.17 0.11
N LEU A 13 38.02 -18.02 0.79
CA LEU A 13 37.44 -17.93 2.12
C LEU A 13 35.92 -17.79 2.00
N PRO A 14 35.12 -18.58 2.74
CA PRO A 14 33.67 -18.45 2.74
C PRO A 14 33.31 -17.03 3.19
N ARG A 15 32.77 -16.24 2.26
CA ARG A 15 32.19 -14.94 2.58
C ARG A 15 31.05 -15.18 3.56
N GLY A 16 31.26 -14.84 4.83
CA GLY A 16 30.18 -14.76 5.80
C GLY A 16 29.04 -13.93 5.21
N TYR A 17 27.82 -14.44 5.36
CA TYR A 17 26.59 -13.76 4.98
C TYR A 17 26.65 -12.32 5.53
N LEU A 18 26.58 -11.34 4.64
CA LEU A 18 26.41 -9.93 5.00
C LEU A 18 25.06 -9.82 5.69
N LEU A 19 25.03 -9.97 7.01
CA LEU A 19 23.89 -9.57 7.81
C LEU A 19 23.73 -8.07 7.59
N LEU A 20 22.70 -7.72 6.82
CA LEU A 20 22.15 -6.37 6.76
C LEU A 20 21.80 -5.96 8.19
N ARG A 21 22.72 -5.26 8.84
CA ARG A 21 22.49 -4.59 10.11
C ARG A 21 21.33 -3.61 9.89
N PRO A 22 20.20 -3.73 10.62
CA PRO A 22 19.18 -2.70 10.57
C PRO A 22 19.75 -1.46 11.27
N GLN A 23 20.21 -0.50 10.46
CA GLN A 23 20.38 0.87 10.89
C GLN A 23 18.98 1.41 11.22
N THR A 24 18.72 1.64 12.50
CA THR A 24 17.58 2.42 12.97
C THR A 24 17.77 3.87 12.54
N ARG A 25 17.50 4.16 11.27
CA ARG A 25 17.26 5.53 10.82
C ARG A 25 15.99 6.01 11.51
N GLN A 26 16.15 6.91 12.47
CA GLN A 26 15.08 7.73 12.99
C GLN A 26 14.39 8.41 11.80
N LEU A 27 13.16 7.98 11.53
CA LEU A 27 12.28 8.60 10.54
C LEU A 27 11.90 9.99 11.07
N LEU A 28 12.59 11.01 10.57
CA LEU A 28 12.05 12.36 10.56
C LEU A 28 10.75 12.31 9.74
N GLN A 29 9.62 12.50 10.41
CA GLN A 29 8.31 12.63 9.79
C GLN A 29 8.29 13.88 8.91
N LEU A 30 8.63 13.71 7.63
CA LEU A 30 8.32 14.67 6.58
C LEU A 30 6.83 14.57 6.29
N GLN A 31 6.06 15.46 6.93
CA GLN A 31 4.67 15.71 6.59
C GLN A 31 4.61 16.27 5.16
N PHE A 32 4.02 15.50 4.25
CA PHE A 32 3.64 15.96 2.93
C PHE A 32 2.62 17.09 3.04
N PRO A 33 2.79 18.25 2.37
CA PRO A 33 1.68 19.15 2.15
C PRO A 33 0.80 18.59 1.04
N LEU A 34 -0.39 18.10 1.42
CA LEU A 34 -1.51 17.92 0.49
C LEU A 34 -1.81 19.27 -0.18
N THR A 35 -1.58 19.34 -1.48
CA THR A 35 -1.98 20.45 -2.34
C THR A 35 -3.50 20.47 -2.43
N ALA A 36 -4.14 21.21 -1.52
CA ALA A 36 -5.55 21.55 -1.62
C ALA A 36 -5.76 22.55 -2.77
N ILE A 37 -6.48 22.07 -3.78
CA ILE A 37 -7.03 22.82 -4.90
C ILE A 37 -7.90 23.96 -4.35
N ARG A 38 -7.58 25.21 -4.68
CA ARG A 38 -8.41 26.37 -4.36
C ARG A 38 -9.48 26.52 -5.44
N HIS A 39 -10.71 26.13 -5.13
CA HIS A 39 -11.89 26.62 -5.83
C HIS A 39 -12.19 28.03 -5.32
N ALA A 40 -12.15 29.01 -6.23
CA ALA A 40 -12.74 30.31 -6.01
C ALA A 40 -14.27 30.15 -5.99
N SER A 41 -14.86 30.18 -4.80
CA SER A 41 -16.28 30.44 -4.60
C SER A 41 -16.42 31.27 -3.34
N SER A 42 -17.22 32.33 -3.43
CA SER A 42 -17.62 33.16 -2.30
C SER A 42 -18.23 32.27 -1.22
N ARG A 43 -17.55 32.14 -0.08
CA ARG A 43 -18.03 31.30 1.02
C ARG A 43 -19.20 31.99 1.73
N PRO A 44 -20.36 31.32 1.91
CA PRO A 44 -21.30 31.74 2.94
C PRO A 44 -20.63 31.54 4.31
N LYS A 45 -20.80 32.53 5.19
CA LYS A 45 -20.22 32.55 6.54
C LYS A 45 -20.65 31.30 7.30
N THR A 46 -19.69 30.60 7.90
CA THR A 46 -19.98 29.41 8.70
C THR A 46 -20.64 29.81 10.02
N LEU A 47 -21.54 28.98 10.56
CA LEU A 47 -22.17 29.23 11.87
C LEU A 47 -21.12 29.51 12.97
N SER A 48 -19.94 28.90 12.89
CA SER A 48 -18.81 29.15 13.79
C SER A 48 -18.28 30.59 13.75
N GLU A 49 -18.26 31.26 12.60
CA GLU A 49 -17.88 32.68 12.47
C GLU A 49 -18.98 33.61 13.02
N GLN A 50 -20.24 33.17 12.97
CA GLN A 50 -21.37 33.89 13.54
C GLN A 50 -21.40 33.81 15.08
N PHE A 51 -20.94 32.70 15.65
CA PHE A 51 -20.75 32.54 17.10
C PHE A 51 -19.50 33.29 17.63
N GLN A 52 -18.43 33.44 16.84
CA GLN A 52 -17.27 34.25 17.24
C GLN A 52 -17.60 35.74 17.44
N LYS A 53 -18.61 36.27 16.75
CA LYS A 53 -19.09 37.65 16.95
C LYS A 53 -19.90 37.86 18.23
N ARG A 54 -20.31 36.79 18.92
CA ARG A 54 -21.08 36.85 20.18
C ARG A 54 -20.22 36.66 21.43
N ALA A 55 -18.92 36.38 21.27
CA ALA A 55 -18.01 36.39 22.41
C ALA A 55 -17.87 37.83 22.94
N PRO A 56 -17.91 38.06 24.26
CA PRO A 56 -17.66 39.39 24.83
C PRO A 56 -16.29 39.88 24.32
N PRO A 57 -16.11 41.18 24.03
CA PRO A 57 -14.87 41.71 23.50
C PRO A 57 -13.74 41.46 24.51
N VAL A 58 -12.97 40.40 24.28
CA VAL A 58 -11.78 40.07 25.07
C VAL A 58 -10.69 41.03 24.60
N ILE A 59 -10.22 41.86 25.53
CA ILE A 59 -9.08 42.75 25.32
C ILE A 59 -7.93 41.89 24.79
N PRO A 60 -7.31 42.23 23.64
CA PRO A 60 -6.20 41.44 23.11
C PRO A 60 -5.11 41.36 24.18
N GLN A 61 -4.57 40.16 24.38
CA GLN A 61 -3.45 40.00 25.32
C GLN A 61 -2.35 40.98 24.94
N PRO A 62 -1.81 41.74 25.91
CA PRO A 62 -0.76 42.71 25.61
C PRO A 62 0.43 42.00 25.00
N ASP A 63 1.07 42.67 24.02
CA ASP A 63 2.26 42.13 23.37
C ASP A 63 3.29 41.75 24.44
N LYS A 64 3.69 40.47 24.44
CA LYS A 64 4.67 39.94 25.39
C LYS A 64 5.92 40.82 25.34
N TYR A 65 6.32 41.41 26.48
CA TYR A 65 7.48 42.31 26.55
C TYR A 65 8.69 41.66 25.89
N ARG A 66 9.17 42.29 24.82
CA ARG A 66 10.38 41.88 24.10
C ARG A 66 11.42 42.94 24.37
N PRO A 67 12.54 42.59 25.02
CA PRO A 67 13.62 43.55 25.22
C PRO A 67 14.12 44.04 23.84
N PRO A 68 14.68 45.26 23.78
CA PRO A 68 15.11 45.88 22.52
C PRO A 68 16.14 45.04 21.73
N SER A 69 16.82 44.08 22.37
CA SER A 69 17.72 43.13 21.72
C SER A 69 17.03 42.03 20.89
N HIS A 70 15.71 41.81 21.06
CA HIS A 70 14.96 40.73 20.40
C HIS A 70 13.71 41.26 19.68
N GLY A 71 13.93 42.17 18.72
CA GLY A 71 12.90 42.68 17.82
C GLY A 71 12.13 41.56 17.09
N LYS A 72 10.85 41.83 16.80
CA LYS A 72 9.96 40.93 16.05
C LYS A 72 10.58 40.62 14.68
N ARG A 73 10.92 39.36 14.41
CA ARG A 73 11.35 38.92 13.07
C ARG A 73 10.25 39.29 12.07
N THR A 74 10.55 40.18 11.12
CA THR A 74 9.65 40.45 10.00
C THR A 74 9.40 39.16 9.24
N SER A 75 8.17 38.96 8.77
CA SER A 75 7.84 37.74 8.05
C SER A 75 8.71 37.66 6.80
N ARG A 76 9.16 36.46 6.43
CA ARG A 76 10.00 36.23 5.23
C ARG A 76 9.33 36.71 3.93
N SER A 77 8.03 37.03 3.96
CA SER A 77 7.30 37.64 2.83
C SER A 77 7.67 39.10 2.56
N GLU A 78 8.11 39.86 3.58
CA GLU A 78 8.62 41.23 3.41
C GLU A 78 10.08 41.27 2.95
N THR A 79 10.81 40.18 3.15
CA THR A 79 12.06 39.90 2.42
C THR A 79 11.72 39.32 1.05
N SER A 80 10.88 40.03 0.30
CA SER A 80 10.87 39.87 -1.15
C SER A 80 12.29 40.13 -1.59
N MET A 81 12.95 39.10 -2.10
CA MET A 81 14.23 39.18 -2.78
C MET A 81 14.21 40.43 -3.65
N LYS A 82 14.86 41.51 -3.22
CA LYS A 82 14.84 42.79 -3.92
C LYS A 82 15.50 42.53 -5.25
N SER A 83 14.69 42.33 -6.28
CA SER A 83 15.16 42.29 -7.65
C SER A 83 15.66 43.71 -7.92
N TYR A 84 16.98 43.89 -7.82
CA TYR A 84 17.61 45.15 -8.12
C TYR A 84 17.46 45.37 -9.63
N GLY A 85 16.54 46.25 -10.01
CA GLY A 85 16.22 46.57 -11.39
C GLY A 85 14.81 47.16 -11.55
N PRO A 86 14.48 47.67 -12.74
CA PRO A 86 13.13 48.09 -13.08
C PRO A 86 12.12 46.94 -12.86
N LYS A 87 10.91 47.28 -12.40
CA LYS A 87 9.83 46.28 -12.26
C LYS A 87 9.52 45.69 -13.64
N LEU A 88 9.55 44.35 -13.74
CA LEU A 88 9.19 43.64 -14.97
C LEU A 88 7.79 44.06 -15.43
N THR A 89 7.70 44.49 -16.70
CA THR A 89 6.42 44.76 -17.35
C THR A 89 5.61 43.47 -17.51
N ALA A 90 4.30 43.58 -17.73
CA ALA A 90 3.45 42.40 -17.92
C ALA A 90 3.93 41.56 -19.13
N ALA A 91 4.27 42.22 -20.24
CA ALA A 91 4.82 41.57 -21.43
C ALA A 91 6.13 40.81 -21.15
N GLN A 92 7.08 41.44 -20.42
CA GLN A 92 8.33 40.77 -20.05
C GLN A 92 8.13 39.55 -19.15
N LYS A 93 7.11 39.57 -18.28
CA LYS A 93 6.77 38.40 -17.46
C LYS A 93 6.24 37.26 -18.32
N GLU A 94 5.46 37.55 -19.37
CA GLU A 94 4.96 36.53 -20.29
C GLU A 94 6.08 35.94 -21.13
N GLU A 95 6.97 36.78 -21.68
CA GLU A 95 8.18 36.33 -22.39
C GLU A 95 9.08 35.48 -21.50
N MET A 96 9.27 35.86 -20.23
CA MET A 96 10.05 35.06 -19.28
C MET A 96 9.42 33.69 -19.00
N ARG A 97 8.09 33.55 -19.08
CA ARG A 97 7.40 32.26 -18.88
C ARG A 97 7.57 31.33 -20.08
N THR A 98 7.59 31.88 -21.28
CA THR A 98 7.65 31.12 -22.54
C THR A 98 9.09 30.91 -23.06
N LYS A 99 10.06 31.68 -22.58
CA LYS A 99 11.48 31.56 -22.97
C LYS A 99 12.02 30.16 -22.61
N LYS A 100 12.48 29.43 -23.62
CA LYS A 100 13.15 28.12 -23.48
C LYS A 100 14.61 28.23 -23.90
N TYR A 101 15.48 27.56 -23.16
CA TYR A 101 16.91 27.46 -23.42
C TYR A 101 17.24 26.09 -24.04
N PRO A 102 18.40 25.93 -24.71
CA PRO A 102 18.88 24.63 -25.16
C PRO A 102 18.84 23.60 -24.02
N ASN A 103 18.43 22.36 -24.30
CA ASN A 103 18.23 21.25 -23.34
C ASN A 103 17.06 21.41 -22.35
N MET A 104 16.18 22.40 -22.51
CA MET A 104 14.91 22.43 -21.78
C MET A 104 13.85 21.56 -22.46
N MET A 105 12.77 21.27 -21.72
CA MET A 105 11.56 20.68 -22.27
C MET A 105 11.10 21.43 -23.53
N SER A 106 10.54 20.68 -24.48
CA SER A 106 9.99 21.23 -25.71
C SER A 106 8.93 22.32 -25.46
N PRO A 107 8.83 23.30 -26.38
CA PRO A 107 7.92 24.43 -26.21
C PRO A 107 6.45 24.00 -26.27
N GLU A 108 5.60 24.83 -25.67
CA GLU A 108 4.15 24.65 -25.69
C GLU A 108 3.64 24.57 -27.14
N GLY A 109 2.67 23.71 -27.41
CA GLY A 109 2.17 23.45 -28.77
C GLY A 109 2.94 22.37 -29.54
N THR A 110 4.08 21.89 -29.05
CA THR A 110 4.74 20.70 -29.64
C THR A 110 4.11 19.40 -29.13
N PHE A 111 4.16 18.35 -29.97
CA PHE A 111 3.68 17.01 -29.60
C PHE A 111 4.34 16.47 -28.33
N THR A 112 5.66 16.62 -28.22
CA THR A 112 6.42 16.15 -27.06
C THR A 112 5.99 16.86 -25.78
N HIS A 113 5.73 18.17 -25.85
CA HIS A 113 5.21 18.93 -24.72
C HIS A 113 3.82 18.45 -24.32
N TRP A 114 2.94 18.22 -25.29
CA TRP A 114 1.60 17.68 -25.05
C TRP A 114 1.65 16.29 -24.41
N PHE A 115 2.47 15.38 -24.95
CA PHE A 115 2.57 14.01 -24.47
C PHE A 115 2.98 13.97 -23.01
N PHE A 116 4.05 14.70 -22.64
CA PHE A 116 4.58 14.70 -21.27
C PHE A 116 3.70 15.45 -20.25
N ASN A 117 2.95 16.48 -20.67
CA ASN A 117 2.11 17.25 -19.74
C ASN A 117 0.67 16.71 -19.63
N ASN A 118 0.23 15.86 -20.54
CA ASN A 118 -1.12 15.32 -20.53
C ASN A 118 -1.25 14.15 -19.54
N LYS A 119 -1.82 14.44 -18.36
CA LYS A 119 -2.05 13.45 -17.30
C LYS A 119 -3.00 12.32 -17.70
N VAL A 120 -3.95 12.58 -18.59
CA VAL A 120 -4.95 11.59 -19.02
C VAL A 120 -4.27 10.48 -19.82
N ILE A 121 -3.33 10.83 -20.68
CA ILE A 121 -2.58 9.86 -21.49
C ILE A 121 -1.70 8.98 -20.60
N HIS A 122 -1.00 9.59 -19.64
CA HIS A 122 -0.20 8.81 -18.69
C HIS A 122 -1.07 7.88 -17.86
N LEU A 123 -2.24 8.34 -17.39
CA LEU A 123 -3.18 7.50 -16.67
C LEU A 123 -3.66 6.34 -17.55
N TRP A 124 -4.04 6.62 -18.81
CA TRP A 124 -4.50 5.58 -19.73
C TRP A 124 -3.41 4.56 -20.06
N ILE A 125 -2.17 5.00 -20.31
CA ILE A 125 -1.02 4.11 -20.57
C ILE A 125 -0.70 3.27 -19.33
N THR A 126 -0.60 3.89 -18.16
CA THR A 126 -0.30 3.18 -16.90
C THR A 126 -1.39 2.19 -16.54
N MET A 127 -2.67 2.59 -16.62
CA MET A 127 -3.79 1.69 -16.40
C MET A 127 -3.83 0.57 -17.46
N GLY A 128 -3.56 0.89 -18.73
CA GLY A 128 -3.46 -0.08 -19.81
C GLY A 128 -2.40 -1.15 -19.51
N ILE A 129 -1.19 -0.74 -19.14
CA ILE A 129 -0.10 -1.65 -18.78
C ILE A 129 -0.50 -2.52 -17.58
N LEU A 130 -1.03 -1.93 -16.51
CA LEU A 130 -1.44 -2.68 -15.32
C LEU A 130 -2.54 -3.69 -15.62
N VAL A 131 -3.55 -3.31 -16.41
CA VAL A 131 -4.65 -4.20 -16.82
C VAL A 131 -4.11 -5.34 -17.69
N THR A 132 -3.24 -5.06 -18.67
CA THR A 132 -2.66 -6.11 -19.51
C THR A 132 -1.78 -7.08 -18.71
N LEU A 133 -0.99 -6.60 -17.75
CA LEU A 133 -0.19 -7.46 -16.87
C LEU A 133 -1.08 -8.30 -15.95
N ALA A 134 -2.15 -7.73 -15.41
CA ALA A 134 -3.10 -8.46 -14.58
C ALA A 134 -3.78 -9.59 -15.36
N ILE A 135 -4.25 -9.31 -16.58
CA ILE A 135 -4.86 -10.32 -17.45
C ILE A 135 -3.85 -11.40 -17.84
N ALA A 136 -2.61 -11.02 -18.18
CA ALA A 136 -1.56 -11.98 -18.53
C ALA A 136 -1.18 -12.89 -17.36
N ALA A 137 -1.01 -12.33 -16.16
CA ALA A 137 -0.71 -13.10 -14.95
C ALA A 137 -1.88 -14.04 -14.60
N TRP A 138 -3.12 -13.54 -14.66
CA TRP A 138 -4.32 -14.35 -14.47
C TRP A 138 -4.42 -15.49 -15.49
N TYR A 139 -4.18 -15.19 -16.77
CA TYR A 139 -4.21 -16.19 -17.84
C TYR A 139 -3.16 -17.28 -17.64
N MET A 140 -1.92 -16.91 -17.25
CA MET A 140 -0.88 -17.90 -16.94
C MET A 140 -1.24 -18.74 -15.71
N ASP A 141 -1.79 -18.13 -14.66
CA ASP A 141 -2.26 -18.86 -13.48
C ASP A 141 -3.36 -19.86 -13.83
N PHE A 142 -4.36 -19.43 -14.61
CA PHE A 142 -5.43 -20.26 -15.15
C PHE A 142 -4.86 -21.45 -15.94
N MET A 143 -4.04 -21.20 -16.96
CA MET A 143 -3.45 -22.27 -17.80
C MET A 143 -2.62 -23.27 -16.98
N SER A 144 -1.97 -22.83 -15.89
CA SER A 144 -1.17 -23.71 -15.04
C SER A 144 -1.99 -24.59 -14.10
N LYS A 145 -3.18 -24.14 -13.69
CA LYS A 145 -4.02 -24.82 -12.68
C LYS A 145 -5.21 -25.57 -13.29
N THR A 146 -5.57 -25.26 -14.53
CA THR A 146 -6.72 -25.89 -15.17
C THR A 146 -6.42 -27.33 -15.55
N ILE A 147 -7.27 -28.24 -15.10
CA ILE A 147 -7.30 -29.63 -15.57
C ILE A 147 -7.88 -29.70 -17.00
N TYR A 148 -8.72 -28.72 -17.38
CA TYR A 148 -9.41 -28.63 -18.66
C TYR A 148 -8.59 -27.93 -19.76
N SER A 149 -7.26 -27.97 -19.70
CA SER A 149 -6.38 -27.21 -20.62
C SER A 149 -6.56 -27.63 -22.09
N GLU A 150 -6.83 -28.91 -22.34
CA GLU A 150 -7.06 -29.47 -23.69
C GLU A 150 -8.36 -28.97 -24.34
N LEU A 151 -9.33 -28.53 -23.53
CA LEU A 151 -10.62 -28.05 -24.02
C LEU A 151 -10.55 -26.59 -24.49
N ILE A 152 -9.45 -25.89 -24.23
CA ILE A 152 -9.26 -24.49 -24.60
C ILE A 152 -8.99 -24.38 -26.10
N PRO A 153 -9.68 -23.48 -26.84
CA PRO A 153 -9.43 -23.29 -28.26
C PRO A 153 -8.00 -22.83 -28.51
N THR A 154 -7.40 -23.32 -29.60
CA THR A 154 -6.02 -22.92 -29.93
C THR A 154 -5.98 -21.46 -30.37
N ARG A 155 -4.79 -20.85 -30.34
CA ARG A 155 -4.60 -19.46 -30.78
C ARG A 155 -5.02 -19.26 -32.24
N LYS A 156 -4.91 -20.29 -33.09
CA LYS A 156 -5.34 -20.24 -34.50
C LYS A 156 -6.86 -20.21 -34.61
N ASP A 157 -7.56 -21.02 -33.82
CA ASP A 157 -9.02 -21.06 -33.80
C ASP A 157 -9.60 -19.72 -33.38
N PHE A 158 -8.95 -19.02 -32.45
CA PHE A 158 -9.36 -17.69 -32.02
C PHE A 158 -9.33 -16.65 -33.16
N TYR A 159 -8.35 -16.73 -34.07
CA TYR A 159 -8.29 -15.81 -35.22
C TYR A 159 -9.34 -16.15 -36.30
N MET A 160 -9.65 -17.43 -36.50
CA MET A 160 -10.60 -17.86 -37.53
C MET A 160 -12.06 -17.76 -37.07
N HIS A 161 -12.33 -18.07 -35.79
CA HIS A 161 -13.67 -18.12 -35.21
C HIS A 161 -13.73 -17.43 -33.84
N PRO A 162 -13.53 -16.09 -33.77
CA PRO A 162 -13.38 -15.38 -32.50
C PRO A 162 -14.59 -15.51 -31.57
N ILE A 163 -15.81 -15.55 -32.12
CA ILE A 163 -17.04 -15.66 -31.34
C ILE A 163 -17.20 -17.06 -30.74
N GLN A 164 -16.91 -18.11 -31.51
CA GLN A 164 -17.02 -19.49 -31.02
C GLN A 164 -15.91 -19.81 -30.02
N SER A 165 -14.67 -19.36 -30.29
CA SER A 165 -13.55 -19.56 -29.38
C SER A 165 -13.76 -18.85 -28.05
N THR A 166 -14.30 -17.62 -28.04
CA THR A 166 -14.63 -16.93 -26.79
C THR A 166 -15.73 -17.66 -26.01
N GLY A 167 -16.79 -18.13 -26.68
CA GLY A 167 -17.82 -18.95 -26.06
C GLY A 167 -17.27 -20.21 -25.39
N ARG A 168 -16.44 -20.98 -26.11
CA ARG A 168 -15.78 -22.19 -25.60
C ARG A 168 -14.83 -21.89 -24.44
N PHE A 169 -14.06 -20.81 -24.52
CA PHE A 169 -13.20 -20.37 -23.41
C PHE A 169 -14.01 -20.06 -22.14
N ILE A 170 -15.14 -19.35 -22.28
CA ILE A 170 -16.04 -19.04 -21.15
C ILE A 170 -16.61 -20.32 -20.54
N GLU A 171 -16.99 -21.29 -21.36
CA GLU A 171 -17.48 -22.59 -20.89
C GLU A 171 -16.42 -23.35 -20.07
N VAL A 172 -15.20 -23.45 -20.59
CA VAL A 172 -14.08 -24.08 -19.87
C VAL A 172 -13.78 -23.33 -18.57
N TYR A 173 -13.84 -22.01 -18.58
CA TYR A 173 -13.66 -21.18 -17.40
C TYR A 173 -14.74 -21.44 -16.34
N LYS A 174 -16.01 -21.60 -16.74
CA LYS A 174 -17.10 -22.01 -15.84
C LYS A 174 -16.84 -23.37 -15.21
N MET A 175 -16.38 -24.36 -16.00
CA MET A 175 -16.00 -25.68 -15.47
C MET A 175 -14.86 -25.59 -14.46
N HIS A 176 -13.83 -24.77 -14.74
CA HIS A 176 -12.74 -24.53 -13.81
C HIS A 176 -13.22 -23.90 -12.48
N ILE A 177 -14.13 -22.93 -12.53
CA ILE A 177 -14.73 -22.34 -11.33
C ILE A 177 -15.56 -23.37 -10.56
N ALA A 178 -16.39 -24.16 -11.26
CA ALA A 178 -17.20 -25.19 -10.62
C ALA A 178 -16.33 -26.21 -9.87
N HIS A 179 -15.25 -26.67 -10.51
CA HIS A 179 -14.29 -27.59 -9.91
C HIS A 179 -13.58 -26.98 -8.68
N THR A 180 -13.01 -25.78 -8.83
CA THR A 180 -12.31 -25.11 -7.71
C THR A 180 -13.26 -24.79 -6.56
N THR A 181 -14.52 -24.49 -6.85
CA THR A 181 -15.55 -24.29 -5.84
C THR A 181 -15.89 -25.58 -5.11
N ALA A 182 -16.06 -26.69 -5.84
CA ALA A 182 -16.28 -28.01 -5.25
C ALA A 182 -15.11 -28.42 -4.34
N GLU A 183 -13.87 -28.31 -4.81
CA GLU A 183 -12.69 -28.57 -3.97
C GLU A 183 -12.65 -27.69 -2.72
N ALA A 184 -12.97 -26.41 -2.85
CA ALA A 184 -12.99 -25.49 -1.73
C ALA A 184 -14.10 -25.85 -0.72
N GLN A 185 -15.26 -26.32 -1.20
CA GLN A 185 -16.33 -26.82 -0.35
C GLN A 185 -15.90 -28.10 0.37
N ASP A 186 -15.30 -29.07 -0.31
CA ASP A 186 -14.80 -30.29 0.32
C ASP A 186 -13.77 -29.99 1.40
N ARG A 187 -12.85 -29.04 1.13
CA ARG A 187 -11.88 -28.58 2.14
C ARG A 187 -12.54 -27.90 3.32
N ARG A 188 -13.67 -27.21 3.13
CA ARG A 188 -14.43 -26.58 4.23
C ARG A 188 -15.18 -27.64 5.05
N LEU A 189 -15.83 -28.60 4.40
CA LEU A 189 -16.53 -29.71 5.05
C LEU A 189 -15.58 -30.53 5.91
N LYS A 190 -14.42 -30.94 5.36
CA LYS A 190 -13.38 -31.66 6.12
C LYS A 190 -12.93 -30.88 7.36
N LYS A 191 -12.76 -29.56 7.24
CA LYS A 191 -12.41 -28.71 8.39
C LYS A 191 -13.53 -28.67 9.43
N MET A 192 -14.79 -28.58 9.01
CA MET A 192 -15.94 -28.61 9.91
C MET A 192 -16.00 -29.95 10.65
N GLU A 193 -15.93 -31.08 9.93
CA GLU A 193 -15.89 -32.42 10.52
C GLU A 193 -14.75 -32.58 11.53
N ASP A 194 -13.54 -32.10 11.20
CA ASP A 194 -12.41 -32.12 12.13
C ASP A 194 -12.67 -31.29 13.39
N THR A 195 -13.36 -30.15 13.26
CA THR A 195 -13.72 -29.32 14.43
C THR A 195 -14.79 -29.98 15.28
N GLU A 196 -15.76 -30.66 14.68
CA GLU A 196 -16.83 -31.40 15.36
C GLU A 196 -16.28 -32.61 16.12
N LYS A 197 -15.45 -33.44 15.47
CA LYS A 197 -14.75 -34.56 16.12
C LYS A 197 -13.93 -34.11 17.34
N ARG A 198 -13.27 -32.94 17.25
CA ARG A 198 -12.54 -32.36 18.40
C ARG A 198 -13.47 -31.91 19.52
N LYS A 199 -14.66 -31.38 19.20
CA LYS A 199 -15.67 -31.01 20.20
C LYS A 199 -16.22 -32.26 20.90
N GLU A 200 -16.54 -33.30 20.13
CA GLU A 200 -17.01 -34.59 20.66
C GLU A 200 -15.98 -35.24 21.57
N TYR A 201 -14.71 -35.30 21.15
CA TYR A 201 -13.63 -35.85 21.97
C TYR A 201 -13.47 -35.09 23.30
N ARG A 202 -13.60 -33.76 23.29
CA ARG A 202 -13.58 -32.97 24.52
C ARG A 202 -14.76 -33.30 25.43
N LEU A 203 -15.96 -33.34 24.87
CA LEU A 203 -17.18 -33.64 25.63
C LEU A 203 -17.11 -35.04 26.26
N GLN A 204 -16.63 -36.04 25.49
CA GLN A 204 -16.39 -37.39 25.99
C GLN A 204 -15.37 -37.39 27.12
N ARG A 205 -14.26 -36.65 26.97
CA ARG A 205 -13.23 -36.56 28.00
C ARG A 205 -13.72 -35.89 29.29
N ILE A 206 -14.57 -34.88 29.18
CA ILE A 206 -15.22 -34.22 30.32
C ILE A 206 -16.15 -35.22 31.02
N ARG A 207 -17.00 -35.92 30.26
CA ARG A 207 -17.91 -36.95 30.81
C ARG A 207 -17.16 -38.07 31.52
N GLU A 208 -16.05 -38.56 30.95
CA GLU A 208 -15.20 -39.57 31.60
C GLU A 208 -14.58 -39.08 32.92
N ALA A 209 -14.26 -37.78 33.02
CA ALA A 209 -13.73 -37.19 34.25
C ALA A 209 -14.84 -37.07 35.32
N GLU A 210 -16.03 -36.62 34.91
CA GLU A 210 -17.23 -36.59 35.76
C GLU A 210 -17.59 -37.99 36.31
N GLU A 211 -17.55 -39.03 35.46
CA GLU A 211 -17.80 -40.43 35.86
C GLU A 211 -16.77 -40.97 36.86
N LYS A 212 -15.52 -40.50 36.79
CA LYS A 212 -14.44 -40.86 37.73
C LYS A 212 -14.45 -40.05 39.01
N GLY A 213 -15.31 -39.03 39.11
CA GLY A 213 -15.37 -38.12 40.26
C GLY A 213 -14.18 -37.15 40.35
N GLU A 214 -13.44 -36.95 39.25
CA GLU A 214 -12.34 -35.98 39.15
C GLU A 214 -12.82 -34.74 38.38
N GLU A 215 -12.58 -33.53 38.91
CA GLU A 215 -12.90 -32.29 38.20
C GLU A 215 -11.98 -32.14 36.99
N TYR A 216 -12.55 -31.92 35.79
CA TYR A 216 -11.77 -31.70 34.57
C TYR A 216 -11.05 -30.34 34.63
N VAL A 217 -9.81 -30.32 35.12
CA VAL A 217 -8.98 -29.11 35.20
C VAL A 217 -8.39 -28.80 33.81
N GLU A 218 -8.93 -27.79 33.13
CA GLU A 218 -8.34 -27.26 31.91
C GLU A 218 -7.03 -26.50 32.21
N ASP A 219 -5.93 -26.89 31.56
CA ASP A 219 -4.64 -26.20 31.73
C ASP A 219 -4.75 -24.71 31.34
N PRO A 220 -4.54 -23.75 32.26
CA PRO A 220 -4.72 -22.31 31.99
C PRO A 220 -3.69 -21.73 31.00
N ARG A 221 -2.63 -22.48 30.67
CA ARG A 221 -1.61 -22.09 29.68
C ARG A 221 -2.09 -22.19 28.23
N TYR A 222 -3.18 -22.92 27.99
CA TYR A 222 -3.73 -23.14 26.67
C TYR A 222 -5.14 -22.55 26.61
N TYR A 223 -5.47 -21.89 25.51
CA TYR A 223 -6.85 -21.56 25.20
C TYR A 223 -7.32 -22.37 24.01
N VAL A 224 -8.62 -22.66 23.97
CA VAL A 224 -9.26 -23.33 22.86
C VAL A 224 -9.86 -22.25 21.97
N GLY A 225 -9.33 -22.10 20.75
CA GLY A 225 -9.94 -21.21 19.77
C GLY A 225 -11.29 -21.74 19.27
N GLU A 226 -12.07 -20.91 18.57
CA GLU A 226 -13.37 -21.32 17.98
C GLU A 226 -13.25 -22.57 17.09
N ASP A 227 -12.09 -22.75 16.43
CA ASP A 227 -11.72 -23.92 15.61
C ASP A 227 -11.43 -25.20 16.44
N GLY A 228 -11.55 -25.13 17.76
CA GLY A 228 -11.28 -26.24 18.67
C GLY A 228 -9.81 -26.62 18.84
N VAL A 229 -8.86 -25.84 18.29
CA VAL A 229 -7.41 -26.09 18.41
C VAL A 229 -6.90 -25.51 19.74
N ARG A 230 -6.20 -26.32 20.53
CA ARG A 230 -5.47 -25.85 21.73
C ARG A 230 -4.25 -25.06 21.29
N ARG A 231 -4.25 -23.74 21.53
CA ARG A 231 -3.10 -22.87 21.28
C ARG A 231 -2.51 -22.44 22.61
N ARG A 232 -1.18 -22.41 22.69
CA ARG A 232 -0.49 -21.87 23.87
C ARG A 232 -0.77 -20.37 23.94
N ARG A 233 -1.21 -19.86 25.08
CA ARG A 233 -1.22 -18.41 25.35
C ARG A 233 0.24 -17.93 25.35
N VAL A 234 0.64 -17.19 24.32
CA VAL A 234 2.00 -16.65 24.23
C VAL A 234 2.03 -15.31 24.95
N LYS A 235 2.93 -15.17 25.92
CA LYS A 235 3.12 -13.91 26.65
C LYS A 235 3.78 -12.88 25.72
N ARG A 236 3.03 -11.88 25.25
CA ARG A 236 3.64 -10.68 24.63
C ARG A 236 4.35 -9.87 25.70
N TRP A 237 5.36 -9.10 25.29
CA TRP A 237 6.27 -8.32 26.16
C TRP A 237 5.59 -7.33 27.15
N PHE A 238 4.27 -7.20 27.14
CA PHE A 238 3.49 -6.29 28.00
C PHE A 238 2.41 -6.95 28.88
N GLY A 239 2.46 -8.27 29.08
CA GLY A 239 1.62 -8.93 30.10
C GLY A 239 0.11 -8.94 29.83
N ILE A 240 -0.33 -8.54 28.63
CA ILE A 240 -1.71 -8.71 28.17
C ILE A 240 -1.83 -10.13 27.59
N TRP A 241 -2.73 -10.91 28.18
CA TRP A 241 -3.10 -12.24 27.72
C TRP A 241 -4.24 -12.12 26.70
N GLU A 242 -4.11 -12.73 25.52
CA GLU A 242 -5.25 -13.13 24.67
C GLU A 242 -5.62 -14.58 24.99
#